data_AF-A0A842YIK7-F1
#
_entry.id   AF-A0A842YIK7-F1
#
_cell.length_a   1.000
_cell.length_b   1.000
_cell.length_c   1.000
_cell.angle_alpha   90.00
_cell.angle_beta   90.00
_cell.angle_gamma   90.00
#
_symmetry.space_group_name_H-M   'P 1'
#
loop_
_entity.id
_entity.type
_entity.pdbx_description
1 polymer ?
#
loop_
_entity_poly.entity_id
_entity_poly.type
_entity_poly.pdbx_seq_one_letter_code
_entity_poly.pdbx_strand_id
1 'polypeptide(L)'
;MPKLSINIETNYGTLTVQGDSQQEILEALELLSEDFLMQVNEKVSLLELKQVEDELKGIIRFTNQGPVIVTRAELSHYENIGLIIYSMKHHEATSKQLRERLEA
;
A
#
# COMPACT_ATOMS: atom_id res chain seq x y z
N MET A 1 36.20 -13.64 1.16
CA MET A 1 35.82 -13.63 -0.26
C MET A 1 34.93 -12.42 -0.50
N PRO A 2 35.02 -11.71 -1.63
CA PRO A 2 34.15 -10.57 -1.91
C PRO A 2 32.70 -11.05 -2.12
N LYS A 3 31.76 -10.42 -1.42
CA LYS A 3 30.32 -10.72 -1.52
C LYS A 3 29.71 -9.83 -2.60
N LEU A 4 28.99 -10.42 -3.55
CA LEU A 4 28.27 -9.68 -4.57
C LEU A 4 26.89 -9.28 -4.01
N SER A 5 26.49 -8.04 -4.21
CA SER A 5 25.19 -7.52 -3.76
C SER A 5 24.54 -6.73 -4.89
N ILE A 6 23.28 -7.03 -5.20
CA ILE A 6 22.45 -6.29 -6.14
C ILE A 6 21.31 -5.66 -5.36
N ASN A 7 21.13 -4.36 -5.52
CA ASN A 7 19.99 -3.63 -4.99
C ASN A 7 19.06 -3.31 -6.15
N ILE A 8 17.81 -3.74 -6.05
CA ILE A 8 16.75 -3.52 -7.03
C ILE A 8 15.74 -2.59 -6.38
N GLU A 9 15.61 -1.38 -6.91
CA GLU A 9 14.54 -0.47 -6.51
C GLU A 9 13.22 -0.95 -7.12
N THR A 10 12.23 -1.15 -6.27
CA THR A 10 10.88 -1.58 -6.64
C THR A 10 9.86 -0.58 -6.10
N ASN A 11 8.64 -0.63 -6.61
CA ASN A 11 7.55 0.26 -6.17
C ASN A 11 7.17 0.06 -4.69
N TYR A 12 7.61 -1.03 -4.05
CA TYR A 12 7.31 -1.42 -2.67
C TYR A 12 8.57 -1.44 -1.78
N GLY A 13 9.70 -0.93 -2.26
CA GLY A 13 10.94 -0.79 -1.48
C GLY A 13 12.20 -1.26 -2.22
N THR A 14 13.27 -1.48 -1.48
CA THR A 14 14.55 -1.95 -2.03
C THR A 14 14.72 -3.44 -1.78
N LEU A 15 14.73 -4.23 -2.86
CA LEU A 15 15.08 -5.64 -2.79
C LEU A 15 16.59 -5.79 -2.87
N THR A 16 17.19 -6.42 -1.85
CA THR A 16 18.63 -6.68 -1.80
C THR A 16 18.89 -8.17 -2.00
N VAL A 17 19.62 -8.54 -3.05
CA VAL A 17 20.03 -9.91 -3.34
C VAL A 17 21.54 -10.02 -3.14
N GLN A 18 21.99 -11.00 -2.35
CA GLN A 18 23.39 -11.22 -2.03
C GLN A 18 23.81 -12.65 -2.36
N GLY A 19 25.01 -12.82 -2.90
CA GLY A 19 25.61 -14.11 -3.18
C GLY A 19 27.14 -14.07 -3.19
N ASP A 20 27.76 -15.22 -3.05
CA ASP A 20 29.22 -15.39 -3.10
C ASP A 20 29.70 -15.58 -4.56
N SER A 21 28.78 -15.84 -5.50
CA SER A 21 29.04 -15.91 -6.95
C SER A 21 27.92 -15.29 -7.78
N GLN A 22 28.20 -15.02 -9.06
CA GLN A 22 27.17 -14.56 -10.01
C GLN A 22 26.06 -15.60 -10.22
N GLN A 23 26.38 -16.88 -10.12
CA GLN A 23 25.46 -17.98 -10.35
C GLN A 23 24.42 -18.07 -9.23
N GLU A 24 24.86 -17.94 -7.97
CA GLU A 24 23.96 -17.87 -6.82
C GLU A 24 22.99 -16.68 -6.90
N ILE A 25 23.45 -15.54 -7.40
CA ILE A 25 22.59 -14.37 -7.59
C ILE A 25 21.54 -14.65 -8.67
N LEU A 26 21.91 -15.27 -9.79
CA LEU A 26 20.97 -15.63 -10.85
C LEU A 26 19.93 -16.65 -10.36
N GLU A 27 20.36 -17.69 -9.65
CA GLU A 27 19.46 -18.67 -9.03
C GLU A 27 18.51 -18.01 -8.04
N ALA A 28 18.99 -17.08 -7.21
CA ALA A 28 18.15 -16.33 -6.28
C ALA A 28 17.13 -15.44 -6.99
N LEU A 29 17.48 -14.85 -8.13
CA LEU A 29 16.57 -14.06 -8.95
C LEU A 29 15.53 -14.93 -9.66
N GLU A 30 15.88 -16.15 -10.09
CA GLU A 30 14.94 -17.10 -10.69
C GLU A 30 13.84 -17.56 -9.72
N LEU A 31 14.14 -17.57 -8.41
CA LEU A 31 13.15 -17.87 -7.37
C LEU A 31 12.11 -16.74 -7.20
N LEU A 32 12.38 -15.53 -7.69
CA LEU A 32 11.44 -14.40 -7.66
C LEU A 32 10.42 -14.53 -8.80
N SER A 33 9.50 -15.47 -8.64
CA SER A 33 8.38 -15.62 -9.57
C SER A 33 7.39 -14.45 -9.48
N GLU A 34 6.62 -14.23 -10.55
CA GLU A 34 5.53 -13.24 -10.55
C GLU A 34 4.52 -13.50 -9.42
N ASP A 35 4.22 -14.78 -9.15
CA ASP A 35 3.30 -15.19 -8.08
C ASP A 35 3.82 -14.78 -6.69
N PHE A 36 5.10 -15.02 -6.42
CA PHE A 36 5.72 -14.60 -5.17
C PHE A 36 5.67 -13.07 -5.00
N LEU A 37 6.04 -12.32 -6.05
CA LEU A 37 6.00 -10.86 -6.02
C LEU A 37 4.58 -10.33 -5.81
N MET A 38 3.58 -10.97 -6.41
CA MET A 38 2.17 -10.63 -6.21
C MET A 38 1.74 -10.86 -4.76
N GLN A 39 2.08 -12.00 -4.17
CA GLN A 39 1.77 -12.29 -2.77
C GLN A 39 2.47 -11.31 -1.81
N VAL A 40 3.73 -10.96 -2.07
CA VAL A 40 4.44 -9.93 -1.29
C VAL A 40 3.70 -8.60 -1.40
N ASN A 41 3.32 -8.19 -2.61
CA ASN A 41 2.59 -6.95 -2.84
C ASN A 41 1.24 -6.91 -2.09
N GLU A 42 0.48 -8.01 -2.09
CA GLU A 42 -0.76 -8.11 -1.31
C GLU A 42 -0.51 -7.99 0.19
N LYS A 43 0.51 -8.67 0.73
CA LYS A 43 0.84 -8.61 2.16
C LYS A 43 1.30 -7.23 2.59
N VAL A 44 2.13 -6.55 1.78
CA VAL A 44 2.59 -5.18 2.03
C VAL A 44 1.40 -4.22 1.97
N SER A 45 0.54 -4.33 0.96
CA SER A 45 -0.68 -3.50 0.85
C SER A 45 -1.59 -3.66 2.08
N LEU A 46 -1.71 -4.86 2.64
CA LEU A 46 -2.49 -5.10 3.87
C LEU A 46 -1.84 -4.46 5.11
N LEU A 47 -0.51 -4.41 5.17
CA LEU A 47 0.20 -3.74 6.26
C LEU A 47 0.03 -2.22 6.17
N GLU A 48 0.12 -1.65 4.97
CA GLU A 48 -0.14 -0.24 4.72
C GLU A 48 -1.58 0.14 5.08
N LEU A 49 -2.57 -0.66 4.65
CA LEU A 49 -3.97 -0.44 5.02
C LEU A 49 -4.18 -0.43 6.54
N LYS A 50 -3.54 -1.34 7.28
CA LYS A 50 -3.60 -1.36 8.75
C LYS A 50 -2.96 -0.12 9.38
N GLN A 51 -1.84 0.37 8.83
CA GLN A 51 -1.23 1.61 9.31
C GLN A 51 -2.15 2.80 9.07
N VAL A 52 -2.76 2.89 7.88
CA VAL A 52 -3.74 3.94 7.55
C VAL A 52 -4.96 3.86 8.48
N GLU A 53 -5.45 2.65 8.81
CA GLU A 53 -6.54 2.45 9.78
C GLU A 53 -6.18 3.01 11.17
N ASP A 54 -4.95 2.78 11.64
CA ASP A 54 -4.47 3.27 12.93
C ASP A 54 -4.27 4.80 12.95
N GLU A 55 -3.71 5.38 11.87
CA GLU A 55 -3.47 6.82 11.74
C GLU A 55 -4.79 7.61 11.65
N LEU A 56 -5.78 7.08 10.95
CA LEU A 56 -7.07 7.73 10.76
C LEU A 56 -8.07 7.43 11.88
N LYS A 57 -7.64 6.79 12.97
CA LYS A 57 -8.50 6.45 14.09
C LYS A 57 -9.19 7.67 14.68
N GLY A 58 -10.52 7.64 14.71
CA GLY A 58 -11.34 8.76 15.17
C GLY A 58 -11.61 9.84 14.12
N ILE A 59 -10.99 9.72 12.93
CA ILE A 59 -11.24 10.56 11.76
C ILE A 59 -12.07 9.79 10.75
N ILE A 60 -11.61 8.59 10.36
CA ILE A 60 -12.30 7.66 9.46
C ILE A 60 -12.70 6.40 10.24
N ARG A 61 -13.89 5.89 9.93
CA ARG A 61 -14.35 4.55 10.31
C ARG A 61 -14.43 3.69 9.07
N PHE A 62 -13.66 2.61 9.05
CA PHE A 62 -13.71 1.61 7.99
C PHE A 62 -14.89 0.68 8.23
N THR A 63 -15.77 0.55 7.23
CA THR A 63 -16.95 -0.32 7.26
C THR A 63 -16.93 -1.27 6.07
N ASN A 64 -17.81 -2.28 6.07
CA ASN A 64 -17.98 -3.18 4.92
C ASN A 64 -18.46 -2.45 3.65
N GLN A 65 -18.98 -1.24 3.78
CA GLN A 65 -19.36 -0.38 2.65
C GLN A 65 -18.21 0.56 2.24
N GLY A 66 -17.11 0.62 2.99
CA GLY A 66 -15.99 1.51 2.75
C GLY A 66 -15.76 2.52 3.89
N PRO A 67 -14.83 3.46 3.71
CA PRO A 67 -14.48 4.46 4.72
C PRO A 67 -15.59 5.49 4.89
N VAL A 68 -15.89 5.85 6.14
CA VAL A 68 -16.88 6.88 6.53
C VAL A 68 -16.19 7.90 7.43
N ILE A 69 -16.36 9.19 7.15
CA ILE A 69 -15.80 10.26 7.98
C ILE A 69 -16.64 10.38 9.26
N VAL A 70 -15.98 10.32 10.42
CA VAL A 70 -16.64 10.33 11.75
C VAL A 70 -16.13 11.43 12.69
N THR A 71 -15.13 12.21 12.26
CA THR A 71 -14.65 13.36 13.03
C THR A 71 -15.71 14.45 13.15
N ARG A 72 -15.62 15.26 14.22
CA ARG A 72 -16.44 16.47 14.43
C ARG A 72 -15.75 17.76 13.95
N ALA A 73 -14.54 17.65 13.40
CA ALA A 73 -13.85 18.79 12.82
C ALA A 73 -14.64 19.33 11.61
N GLU A 74 -14.67 20.66 11.44
CA GLU A 74 -15.14 21.24 10.19
C GLU A 74 -14.11 20.98 9.10
N LEU A 75 -14.51 20.19 8.10
CA LEU A 75 -13.68 19.83 6.96
C LEU A 75 -14.24 20.48 5.70
N SER A 76 -13.35 21.07 4.90
CA SER A 76 -13.67 21.53 3.56
C SER A 76 -13.98 20.35 2.64
N HIS A 77 -14.62 20.64 1.50
CA HIS A 77 -14.92 19.61 0.49
C HIS A 77 -13.65 18.91 -0.02
N TYR A 78 -12.54 19.65 -0.14
CA TYR A 78 -11.26 19.10 -0.57
C TYR A 78 -10.63 18.19 0.47
N GLU A 79 -10.74 18.53 1.75
CA GLU A 79 -10.25 17.68 2.84
C GLU A 79 -11.06 16.39 2.94
N ASN A 80 -12.38 16.45 2.77
CA ASN A 80 -13.22 15.25 2.73
C ASN A 80 -12.82 14.32 1.57
N ILE A 81 -12.61 14.86 0.36
CA ILE A 81 -12.14 14.09 -0.79
C ILE A 81 -10.76 13.47 -0.50
N GLY A 82 -9.83 14.28 0.02
CA GLY A 82 -8.47 13.83 0.34
C GLY A 82 -8.47 12.69 1.36
N LEU A 83 -9.24 12.82 2.44
CA LEU A 83 -9.39 11.79 3.47
C LEU A 83 -9.99 10.51 2.90
N ILE A 84 -11.04 10.62 2.07
CA ILE A 84 -11.65 9.45 1.44
C ILE A 84 -10.63 8.76 0.54
N ILE A 85 -9.96 9.48 -0.37
CA ILE A 85 -8.95 8.89 -1.27
C ILE A 85 -7.82 8.25 -0.47
N TYR A 86 -7.29 8.95 0.53
CA TYR A 86 -6.19 8.45 1.37
C TYR A 86 -6.58 7.15 2.10
N SER A 87 -7.82 7.05 2.55
CA SER A 87 -8.36 5.83 3.19
C SER A 87 -8.72 4.69 2.22
N MET A 88 -8.59 4.87 0.92
CA MET A 88 -8.91 3.82 -0.07
C MET A 88 -7.66 3.02 -0.43
N LYS A 89 -7.88 1.80 -0.93
CA LYS A 89 -6.79 0.92 -1.40
C LYS A 89 -6.02 1.64 -2.52
N HIS A 90 -4.68 1.60 -2.43
CA HIS A 90 -3.76 2.28 -3.36
C HIS A 90 -3.94 3.80 -3.46
N HIS A 91 -4.69 4.41 -2.53
CA HIS A 91 -5.05 5.82 -2.58
C HIS A 91 -5.77 6.22 -3.87
N GLU A 92 -6.65 5.34 -4.37
CA GLU A 92 -7.42 5.55 -5.59
C GLU A 92 -8.92 5.43 -5.34
N ALA A 93 -9.69 6.28 -6.01
CA ALA A 93 -11.15 6.20 -6.02
C ALA A 93 -11.71 6.73 -7.34
N THR A 94 -12.72 6.04 -7.87
CA THR A 94 -13.49 6.54 -9.01
C THR A 94 -14.41 7.68 -8.58
N SER A 95 -14.77 8.56 -9.52
CA SER A 95 -15.72 9.66 -9.26
C SER A 95 -17.05 9.19 -8.68
N LYS A 96 -17.49 7.98 -9.05
CA LYS A 96 -18.71 7.36 -8.50
C LYS A 96 -18.53 7.01 -7.02
N GLN A 97 -17.44 6.35 -6.66
CA GLN A 97 -17.14 6.00 -5.26
C GLN A 97 -17.02 7.24 -4.39
N LEU A 98 -16.38 8.31 -4.88
CA LEU A 98 -16.28 9.57 -4.13
C LEU A 98 -17.65 10.19 -3.84
N ARG A 99 -18.54 10.25 -4.85
CA ARG A 99 -19.90 10.78 -4.65
C ARG A 99 -20.68 9.97 -3.62
N GLU A 100 -20.69 8.65 -3.76
CA GLU A 100 -21.39 7.76 -2.82
C GLU A 100 -20.88 7.86 -1.37
N ARG A 101 -19.65 8.35 -1.16
CA ARG A 101 -19.06 8.50 0.18
C ARG A 101 -19.15 9.92 0.73
N LEU A 102 -19.31 10.93 -0.13
CA LEU A 102 -19.53 12.33 0.26
C LEU A 102 -21.01 12.64 0.50
N GLU A 103 -21.92 11.85 -0.08
CA GLU A 103 -23.38 12.00 0.08
C GLU A 103 -23.95 11.23 1.29
N ALA A 104 -23.13 10.42 1.97
CA ALA A 104 -23.50 9.57 3.11
C ALA A 104 -23.26 10.27 4.46
#